data_AF-A0A0F9IXA8-F1
#
_entry.id   AF-A0A0F9IXA8-F1
#
_cell.length_a   1.000
_cell.length_b   1.000
_cell.length_c   1.000
_cell.angle_alpha   90.00
_cell.angle_beta   90.00
_cell.angle_gamma   90.00
#
_symmetry.space_group_name_H-M   'P 1'
#
loop_
_entity.id
_entity.type
_entity.pdbx_description
1 polymer ?
#
loop_
_entity_poly.entity_id
_entity_poly.type
_entity_poly.pdbx_seq_one_letter_code
_entity_poly.pdbx_strand_id
1 'polypeptide(L)'
;MAAALGENAVTKLATVTGIDATAVAITTLYTVPAGKTLIPDHVVIRVTSFTSGGKGTQAVASFGGNSATYDDYLNTITYTIAAADVFIRDSVEDSAVVTQAAADVFKISVEIASDATTEVWAVDVFGYLV
;
A
#
# COMPACT_ATOMS: atom_id res chain seq x y z
N MET A 1 0.74 0.61 -32.32
CA MET A 1 1.28 1.39 -31.18
C MET A 1 1.83 0.37 -30.19
N ALA A 2 3.06 0.50 -29.72
CA ALA A 2 3.57 -0.41 -28.70
C ALA A 2 2.84 -0.14 -27.38
N ALA A 3 2.45 -1.18 -26.64
CA ALA A 3 1.84 -1.03 -25.32
C ALA A 3 2.85 -0.38 -24.35
N ALA A 4 2.35 0.39 -23.38
CA ALA A 4 3.22 1.05 -22.39
C ALA A 4 3.99 0.02 -21.54
N LEU A 5 5.10 0.41 -20.92
CA LEU A 5 5.90 -0.53 -20.12
C LEU A 5 5.08 -1.17 -18.99
N GLY A 6 4.21 -0.39 -18.34
CA GLY A 6 3.29 -0.88 -17.31
C GLY A 6 2.22 -1.84 -17.82
N GLU A 7 2.11 -2.07 -19.12
CA GLU A 7 1.23 -3.09 -19.72
C GLU A 7 1.99 -4.37 -20.13
N ASN A 8 3.32 -4.33 -20.14
CA ASN A 8 4.17 -5.44 -20.57
C ASN A 8 5.05 -6.02 -19.47
N ALA A 9 5.12 -5.35 -18.31
CA ALA A 9 5.97 -5.74 -17.20
C ALA A 9 5.40 -5.25 -15.87
N VAL A 10 5.78 -5.93 -14.79
CA VAL A 10 5.62 -5.39 -13.43
C VAL A 10 6.50 -4.15 -13.32
N THR A 11 5.87 -3.02 -13.02
CA THR A 11 6.53 -1.72 -12.87
C THR A 11 6.06 -1.03 -11.62
N LYS A 12 6.81 -0.01 -11.18
CA LYS A 12 6.33 0.92 -10.16
C LYS A 12 5.27 1.83 -10.77
N LEU A 13 4.03 1.68 -10.34
CA LEU A 13 2.88 2.42 -10.87
C LEU A 13 2.68 3.76 -10.18
N ALA A 14 2.92 3.81 -8.86
CA ALA A 14 2.78 5.02 -8.06
C ALA A 14 3.70 5.01 -6.84
N THR A 15 3.96 6.21 -6.35
CA THR A 15 4.57 6.48 -5.04
C THR A 15 3.69 7.51 -4.34
N VAL A 16 3.18 7.19 -3.15
CA VAL A 16 2.46 8.13 -2.28
C VAL A 16 3.26 8.32 -1.00
N THR A 17 3.59 9.57 -0.69
CA THR A 17 4.43 9.95 0.46
C THR A 17 3.61 10.66 1.52
N GLY A 18 4.12 10.69 2.76
CA GLY A 18 3.52 11.49 3.83
C GLY A 18 2.31 10.84 4.49
N ILE A 19 2.20 9.51 4.40
CA ILE A 19 1.14 8.75 5.05
C ILE A 19 1.49 8.65 6.54
N ASP A 20 0.68 9.25 7.40
CA ASP A 20 0.87 9.22 8.84
C ASP A 20 0.33 7.91 9.42
N ALA A 21 1.23 7.03 9.84
CA ALA A 21 0.88 5.75 10.45
C ALA A 21 0.50 5.87 11.94
N THR A 22 0.60 7.08 12.52
CA THR A 22 0.14 7.38 13.88
C THR A 22 -1.34 7.78 13.93
N ALA A 23 -2.01 7.79 12.78
CA ALA A 23 -3.44 8.07 12.67
C ALA A 23 -4.15 6.96 11.88
N VAL A 24 -5.36 6.62 12.33
CA VAL A 24 -6.27 5.77 11.56
C VAL A 24 -6.79 6.58 10.38
N ALA A 25 -6.44 6.17 9.16
CA ALA A 25 -6.78 6.90 7.96
C ALA A 25 -6.77 6.00 6.73
N ILE A 26 -7.57 6.39 5.73
CA ILE A 26 -7.58 5.76 4.41
C ILE A 26 -6.91 6.71 3.42
N THR A 27 -5.92 6.22 2.70
CA THR A 27 -5.17 7.00 1.70
C THR A 27 -5.25 6.32 0.34
N THR A 28 -5.58 7.09 -0.69
CA THR A 28 -5.52 6.63 -2.08
C THR A 28 -4.07 6.46 -2.51
N LEU A 29 -3.74 5.28 -3.04
CA LEU A 29 -2.41 4.95 -3.56
C LEU A 29 -2.35 5.03 -5.09
N TYR A 30 -3.38 4.53 -5.77
CA TYR A 30 -3.42 4.48 -7.22
C TYR A 30 -4.87 4.42 -7.73
N THR A 31 -5.16 5.16 -8.81
CA THR A 31 -6.45 5.06 -9.51
C THR A 31 -6.23 4.36 -10.84
N VAL A 32 -6.96 3.27 -11.07
CA VAL A 32 -6.84 2.48 -12.29
C VAL A 32 -7.34 3.30 -13.48
N PRO A 33 -6.52 3.50 -14.53
CA PRO A 33 -6.94 4.25 -15.71
C PRO A 33 -8.16 3.65 -16.40
N ALA A 34 -8.93 4.49 -17.09
CA ALA A 34 -10.09 4.04 -17.86
C ALA A 34 -9.66 3.01 -18.93
N GLY A 35 -10.45 1.93 -19.06
CA GLY A 35 -10.19 0.87 -20.04
C GLY A 35 -9.00 -0.04 -19.68
N LYS A 36 -8.49 0.03 -18.45
CA LYS A 36 -7.43 -0.84 -17.93
C LYS A 36 -7.90 -1.59 -16.68
N THR A 37 -7.30 -2.74 -16.44
CA THR A 37 -7.40 -3.49 -15.19
C THR A 37 -6.03 -3.55 -14.55
N LEU A 38 -5.92 -3.22 -13.26
CA LEU A 38 -4.70 -3.37 -12.50
C LEU A 38 -4.60 -4.77 -11.90
N ILE A 39 -3.44 -5.39 -12.07
CA ILE A 39 -3.02 -6.58 -11.36
C ILE A 39 -1.89 -6.16 -10.40
N PRO A 40 -2.18 -6.02 -9.09
CA PRO A 40 -1.16 -5.66 -8.10
C PRO A 40 -0.22 -6.85 -7.85
N ASP A 41 1.08 -6.58 -7.78
CA ASP A 41 2.13 -7.59 -7.52
C ASP A 41 2.63 -7.50 -6.08
N HIS A 42 3.11 -6.32 -5.68
CA HIS A 42 3.56 -6.05 -4.32
C HIS A 42 3.47 -4.56 -3.98
N VAL A 43 3.49 -4.26 -2.70
CA VAL A 43 3.67 -2.90 -2.17
C VAL A 43 5.00 -2.81 -1.44
N VAL A 44 5.61 -1.63 -1.46
CA VAL A 44 6.80 -1.32 -0.66
C VAL A 44 6.49 -0.13 0.24
N ILE A 45 6.55 -0.34 1.54
CA ILE A 45 6.42 0.68 2.57
C ILE A 45 7.82 1.15 2.96
N ARG A 46 8.07 2.45 2.83
CA ARG A 46 9.33 3.10 3.19
C ARG A 46 9.08 4.06 4.34
N VAL A 47 9.75 3.84 5.47
CA VAL A 47 9.60 4.69 6.65
C VAL A 47 10.48 5.92 6.48
N THR A 48 9.86 7.04 6.15
CA THR A 48 10.56 8.30 5.83
C THR A 48 10.88 9.14 7.07
N SER A 49 10.14 8.94 8.16
CA SER A 49 10.42 9.57 9.45
C SER A 49 9.92 8.68 10.56
N PHE A 50 10.71 8.56 11.63
CA PHE A 50 10.35 7.79 12.81
C PHE A 50 10.98 8.40 14.06
N THR A 51 10.17 8.53 15.12
CA THR A 51 10.61 8.94 16.45
C THR A 51 9.95 8.00 17.44
N SER A 52 10.76 7.20 18.14
CA SER A 52 10.22 6.28 19.14
C SER A 52 9.76 7.06 20.37
N GLY A 53 8.50 6.87 20.73
CA GLY A 53 7.95 7.31 22.01
C GLY A 53 7.52 6.08 22.78
N GLY A 54 8.45 5.23 23.23
CA GLY A 54 8.12 4.05 24.03
C GLY A 54 6.94 3.21 23.48
N LYS A 55 6.98 2.91 22.17
CA LYS A 55 5.85 2.33 21.41
C LYS A 55 5.43 0.97 21.96
N GLY A 56 4.17 0.85 22.36
CA GLY A 56 3.51 -0.39 22.75
C GLY A 56 2.62 -0.97 21.62
N THR A 57 2.18 -0.12 20.68
CA THR A 57 1.20 -0.48 19.64
C THR A 57 1.77 -0.27 18.25
N GLN A 58 1.80 -1.34 17.45
CA GLN A 58 2.21 -1.32 16.04
C GLN A 58 1.08 -0.86 15.14
N ALA A 59 1.42 -0.23 14.01
CA ALA A 59 0.43 0.08 13.00
C ALA A 59 -0.07 -1.21 12.34
N VAL A 60 -1.36 -1.30 12.12
CA VAL A 60 -1.99 -2.38 11.36
C VAL A 60 -2.66 -1.75 10.15
N ALA A 61 -2.39 -2.30 8.96
CA ALA A 61 -2.96 -1.77 7.74
C ALA A 61 -3.38 -2.86 6.76
N SER A 62 -4.38 -2.51 5.97
CA SER A 62 -4.91 -3.29 4.86
C SER A 62 -4.73 -2.54 3.55
N PHE A 63 -4.70 -3.30 2.44
CA PHE A 63 -4.57 -2.79 1.10
C PHE A 63 -5.62 -3.43 0.20
N GLY A 64 -6.18 -2.62 -0.70
CA GLY A 64 -7.28 -3.06 -1.54
C GLY A 64 -7.97 -1.90 -2.22
N GLY A 65 -9.00 -2.21 -3.00
CA GLY A 65 -9.77 -1.21 -3.75
C GLY A 65 -11.18 -1.63 -4.13
N ASN A 66 -11.49 -2.93 -4.00
CA ASN A 66 -12.77 -3.50 -4.39
C ASN A 66 -13.64 -3.92 -3.18
N SER A 67 -13.05 -3.97 -1.97
CA SER A 67 -13.76 -4.16 -0.71
C SER A 67 -14.09 -2.83 -0.03
N ALA A 68 -15.20 -2.79 0.74
CA ALA A 68 -15.56 -1.63 1.55
C ALA A 68 -14.57 -1.36 2.69
N THR A 69 -13.82 -2.38 3.10
CA THR A 69 -12.76 -2.34 4.12
C THR A 69 -11.36 -2.23 3.52
N TYR A 70 -11.24 -2.28 2.18
CA TYR A 70 -9.96 -2.22 1.45
C TYR A 70 -8.96 -3.29 1.90
N ASP A 71 -9.44 -4.52 2.06
CA ASP A 71 -8.71 -5.70 2.53
C ASP A 71 -8.68 -6.84 1.50
N ASP A 72 -9.08 -6.54 0.25
CA ASP A 72 -9.17 -7.51 -0.84
C ASP A 72 -7.82 -7.86 -1.49
N TYR A 73 -6.76 -7.10 -1.18
CA TYR A 73 -5.38 -7.44 -1.55
C TYR A 73 -4.62 -7.96 -0.32
N LEU A 74 -4.28 -7.10 0.64
CA LEU A 74 -3.66 -7.49 1.91
C LEU A 74 -4.61 -7.15 3.05
N ASN A 75 -4.84 -8.10 3.95
CA ASN A 75 -5.82 -7.98 5.02
C ASN A 75 -5.15 -7.95 6.40
N THR A 76 -5.30 -6.84 7.12
CA THR A 76 -4.95 -6.67 8.54
C THR A 76 -3.49 -7.07 8.84
N ILE A 77 -2.53 -6.44 8.16
CA ILE A 77 -1.11 -6.73 8.38
C ILE A 77 -0.51 -5.81 9.45
N THR A 78 0.16 -6.41 10.43
CA THR A 78 0.89 -5.68 11.48
C THR A 78 2.29 -5.29 11.03
N TYR A 79 2.58 -3.98 10.99
CA TYR A 79 3.89 -3.43 10.62
C TYR A 79 4.71 -3.05 11.85
N THR A 80 5.67 -3.91 12.19
CA THR A 80 6.61 -3.69 13.30
C THR A 80 7.78 -2.81 12.87
N ILE A 81 7.58 -1.50 12.93
CA ILE A 81 8.60 -0.49 12.61
C ILE A 81 9.17 0.12 13.89
N ALA A 82 10.50 0.15 13.98
CA ALA A 82 11.25 0.66 15.13
C ALA A 82 12.36 1.66 14.75
N ALA A 83 12.46 2.06 13.48
CA ALA A 83 13.46 3.00 12.98
C ALA A 83 12.99 3.69 11.69
N ALA A 84 13.61 4.84 11.38
CA ALA A 84 13.52 5.46 10.06
C ALA A 84 14.36 4.68 9.05
N ASP A 85 14.15 4.94 7.76
CA ASP A 85 14.87 4.31 6.64
C ASP A 85 14.74 2.78 6.60
N VAL A 86 13.65 2.26 7.17
CA VAL A 86 13.25 0.87 7.05
C VAL A 86 12.35 0.71 5.82
N PHE A 87 12.55 -0.39 5.11
CA PHE A 87 11.81 -0.75 3.91
C PHE A 87 11.15 -2.10 4.15
N ILE A 88 9.83 -2.17 4.00
CA ILE A 88 9.04 -3.39 4.11
C ILE A 88 8.41 -3.64 2.75
N ARG A 89 8.68 -4.81 2.16
CA ARG A 89 8.00 -5.28 0.97
C ARG A 89 6.95 -6.28 1.39
N ASP A 90 5.74 -6.12 0.88
CA ASP A 90 4.63 -6.99 1.21
C ASP A 90 3.82 -7.37 -0.03
N SER A 91 3.33 -8.60 -0.06
CA SER A 91 2.63 -9.17 -1.19
C SER A 91 1.79 -10.36 -0.78
N VAL A 92 0.74 -10.63 -1.56
CA VAL A 92 -0.04 -11.86 -1.45
C VAL A 92 0.73 -13.00 -2.10
N GLU A 93 1.25 -13.93 -1.30
CA GLU A 93 1.93 -15.13 -1.82
C GLU A 93 0.95 -16.29 -2.00
N ASP A 94 1.02 -16.96 -3.16
CA ASP A 94 0.30 -18.21 -3.49
C ASP A 94 -1.23 -18.20 -3.31
N SER A 95 -1.85 -17.02 -3.25
CA SER A 95 -3.31 -16.87 -3.14
C SER A 95 -3.88 -16.10 -4.33
N ALA A 96 -5.15 -16.38 -4.67
CA ALA A 96 -5.85 -15.65 -5.71
C ALA A 96 -6.03 -14.19 -5.28
N VAL A 97 -5.45 -13.28 -6.06
CA VAL A 97 -5.49 -11.84 -5.80
C VAL A 97 -6.65 -11.20 -6.56
N VAL A 98 -7.38 -10.27 -5.94
CA VAL A 98 -8.45 -9.53 -6.62
C VAL A 98 -7.83 -8.47 -7.54
N THR A 99 -8.14 -8.57 -8.83
CA THR A 99 -7.80 -7.54 -9.82
C THR A 99 -8.65 -6.29 -9.59
N GLN A 100 -8.09 -5.11 -9.85
CA GLN A 100 -8.78 -3.83 -9.70
C GLN A 100 -9.25 -3.35 -11.09
N ALA A 101 -10.56 -3.19 -11.25
CA ALA A 101 -11.18 -2.79 -12.50
C ALA A 101 -10.90 -1.32 -12.86
N ALA A 102 -11.26 -0.92 -14.07
CA ALA A 102 -11.13 0.46 -14.51
C ALA A 102 -11.87 1.42 -13.56
N ALA A 103 -11.21 2.53 -13.21
CA ALA A 103 -11.67 3.52 -12.24
C ALA A 103 -11.69 3.08 -10.77
N ASP A 104 -11.35 1.83 -10.45
CA ASP A 104 -11.13 1.43 -9.07
C ASP A 104 -9.98 2.23 -8.44
N VAL A 105 -10.08 2.44 -7.14
CA VAL A 105 -9.10 3.23 -6.38
C VAL A 105 -8.43 2.32 -5.37
N PHE A 106 -7.23 1.87 -5.70
CA PHE A 106 -6.37 1.11 -4.80
C PHE A 106 -5.88 2.01 -3.67
N LYS A 107 -6.05 1.55 -2.43
CA LYS A 107 -5.89 2.31 -1.19
C LYS A 107 -5.08 1.51 -0.18
N ILE A 108 -4.56 2.25 0.79
CA ILE A 108 -4.14 1.73 2.09
C ILE A 108 -5.16 2.22 3.13
N SER A 109 -5.53 1.33 4.05
CA SER A 109 -6.33 1.63 5.23
C SER A 109 -5.47 1.33 6.46
N VAL A 110 -5.05 2.37 7.20
CA VAL A 110 -4.44 2.19 8.52
C VAL A 110 -5.58 2.00 9.51
N GLU A 111 -5.74 0.78 10.01
CA GLU A 111 -6.85 0.36 10.87
C GLU A 111 -6.54 0.54 12.34
N ILE A 112 -5.27 0.28 12.71
CA ILE A 112 -4.72 0.56 14.04
C ILE A 112 -3.54 1.49 13.84
N ALA A 113 -3.61 2.66 14.46
CA ALA A 113 -2.52 3.62 14.48
C ALA A 113 -1.37 3.13 15.38
N SER A 114 -0.15 3.38 14.96
CA SER A 114 1.00 3.26 15.84
C SER A 114 0.95 4.32 16.95
N ASP A 115 1.40 3.98 18.15
CA ASP A 115 1.62 4.93 19.25
C ASP A 115 3.04 5.55 19.27
N ALA A 116 3.80 5.45 18.19
CA ALA A 116 5.05 6.22 18.02
C ALA A 116 4.76 7.73 18.04
N THR A 117 5.73 8.55 18.46
CA THR A 117 5.59 10.02 18.41
C THR A 117 5.51 10.53 16.98
N THR A 118 6.26 9.90 16.06
CA THR A 118 6.12 10.13 14.62
C THR A 118 6.39 8.82 13.89
N GLU A 119 5.56 8.50 12.90
CA GLU A 119 5.80 7.38 11.98
C GLU A 119 5.17 7.72 10.63
N VAL A 120 6.01 8.07 9.65
CA VAL A 120 5.54 8.56 8.33
C VAL A 120 6.03 7.63 7.23
N TRP A 121 5.09 7.11 6.46
CA TRP A 121 5.34 6.17 5.38
C TRP A 121 5.32 6.84 4.00
N ALA A 122 6.11 6.28 3.10
CA ALA A 122 5.93 6.39 1.67
C ALA A 122 5.65 4.99 1.11
N VAL A 123 4.58 4.84 0.36
CA VAL A 123 4.14 3.58 -0.21
C VAL A 123 4.35 3.61 -1.72
N ASP A 124 5.10 2.64 -2.22
CA ASP A 124 5.24 2.37 -3.65
C ASP A 124 4.35 1.19 -4.04
N VAL A 125 3.57 1.36 -5.10
CA VAL A 125 2.70 0.30 -5.66
C VAL A 125 3.37 -0.29 -6.89
N PHE A 126 3.56 -1.61 -6.89
CA PHE A 126 4.07 -2.34 -8.04
C PHE A 126 3.02 -3.28 -8.61
N GLY A 127 2.97 -3.35 -9.94
CA GLY A 127 2.03 -4.19 -10.65
C GLY A 127 2.10 -3.92 -12.15
N TYR A 128 1.08 -4.40 -12.87
CA TYR A 128 0.93 -4.16 -14.29
C TYR A 128 -0.54 -3.96 -14.65
N LEU A 129 -0.78 -3.38 -15.82
CA LEU A 129 -2.08 -3.04 -16.36
C LEU A 129 -2.39 -3.93 -17.57
N VAL A 130 -3.61 -4.41 -17.66
CA VAL A 130 -4.12 -5.14 -18.84
C VAL A 130 -5.30 -4.44 -19.47
#